data_AF-A0A7Y7EAB4-F1
#
_entry.id   AF-A0A7Y7EAB4-F1
#
_cell.length_a   1.000
_cell.length_b   1.000
_cell.length_c   1.000
_cell.angle_alpha   90.00
_cell.angle_beta   90.00
_cell.angle_gamma   90.00
#
_symmetry.space_group_name_H-M   'P 1'
#
loop_
_entity.id
_entity.type
_entity.pdbx_description
1 polymer ?
#
loop_
_entity_poly.entity_id
_entity_poly.type
_entity_poly.pdbx_seq_one_letter_code
_entity_poly.pdbx_strand_id
1 'polypeptide(L)'
;GRAVAVLGAGPHGPLAVDLAGDGPHLLVEGGPGSGKTELLRSLAASLAAADRPDRLSLVLVDGAAAERGEGLRMCTDLPHVSTYLAASDPVRMREFAQALGSELKRRAELLGTLDFCAWHDRNPAPAAPDAPGVVGPRNGDLESPPSGTLKLRTQRGGPTRTAETALPRLVVLVDDFDALVAPALGSTGRPAAGSVVRALEAVARDGERLGVHLIAASGRPDRTADTAAVERAGLRATLEIAPAAKGGAGSGADGEPAPGRGRLQRPDDGVVTPFQAGRVTGRIPRTATLRPTVVTLDWQRMGDPPARRPVRELGNGPTDLALLASALQRAAQSAGVQAAPPLL
;
A
#
# COMPACT_ATOMS: atom_id res chain seq x y z
N GLY A 1 -6.91 10.12 13.05
CA GLY A 1 -6.37 8.77 12.70
C GLY A 1 -5.20 8.88 11.72
N ARG A 2 -4.06 8.24 12.01
CA ARG A 2 -2.81 8.35 11.22
C ARG A 2 -2.85 7.50 9.95
N ALA A 3 -2.06 7.87 8.93
CA ALA A 3 -1.99 7.15 7.65
C ALA A 3 -0.56 6.62 7.44
N VAL A 4 -0.12 5.75 8.34
CA VAL A 4 1.27 5.30 8.40
C VAL A 4 1.49 4.12 7.46
N ALA A 5 2.46 4.25 6.56
CA ALA A 5 2.90 3.19 5.67
C ALA A 5 4.40 2.92 5.86
N VAL A 6 4.79 1.66 6.02
CA VAL A 6 6.18 1.22 6.08
C VAL A 6 6.69 1.02 4.65
N LEU A 7 7.72 1.77 4.26
CA LEU A 7 8.36 1.64 2.95
C LEU A 7 9.26 0.40 2.92
N GLY A 8 9.92 0.11 4.04
CA GLY A 8 10.89 -0.97 4.17
C GLY A 8 11.82 -0.75 5.35
N ALA A 9 13.11 -1.06 5.20
CA ALA A 9 14.11 -0.94 6.26
C ALA A 9 15.15 0.15 5.93
N GLY A 10 15.38 1.05 6.89
CA GLY A 10 16.47 2.03 6.89
C GLY A 10 17.59 1.65 7.88
N PRO A 11 18.57 2.54 8.10
CA PRO A 11 19.73 2.28 8.96
C PRO A 11 19.39 1.96 10.42
N HIS A 12 18.23 2.42 10.90
CA HIS A 12 17.81 2.33 12.30
C HIS A 12 16.56 1.47 12.50
N GLY A 13 16.20 0.63 11.52
CA GLY A 13 15.02 -0.24 11.57
C GLY A 13 13.97 0.12 10.52
N PRO A 14 12.68 -0.21 10.75
CA PRO A 14 11.62 0.08 9.80
C PRO A 14 11.52 1.57 9.48
N LEU A 15 11.52 1.91 8.19
CA LEU A 15 11.30 3.27 7.71
C LEU A 15 9.85 3.41 7.27
N ALA A 16 9.11 4.30 7.93
CA ALA A 16 7.69 4.54 7.68
C ALA A 16 7.41 6.02 7.43
N VAL A 17 6.37 6.32 6.65
CA VAL A 17 5.85 7.68 6.44
C VAL A 17 4.42 7.75 6.96
N ASP A 18 4.05 8.86 7.57
CA ASP A 18 2.67 9.21 7.88
C ASP A 18 2.14 10.16 6.81
N LEU A 19 1.30 9.67 5.89
CA LEU A 19 0.72 10.53 4.85
C LEU A 19 -0.14 11.65 5.44
N ALA A 20 -0.64 11.52 6.67
CA ALA A 20 -1.42 12.59 7.30
C ALA A 20 -0.54 13.65 7.98
N GLY A 21 0.69 13.30 8.37
CA GLY A 21 1.56 14.15 9.20
C GLY A 21 2.80 14.67 8.48
N ASP A 22 3.39 13.87 7.61
CA ASP A 22 4.66 14.18 6.93
C ASP A 22 4.44 14.80 5.53
N GLY A 23 3.18 15.05 5.15
CA GLY A 23 2.77 15.53 3.83
C GLY A 23 1.82 14.54 3.14
N PRO A 24 0.71 15.04 2.55
CA PRO A 24 -0.41 14.21 2.07
C PRO A 24 -0.03 13.29 0.90
N HIS A 25 1.05 13.60 0.20
CA HIS A 25 1.37 12.99 -1.08
C HIS A 25 2.81 12.51 -1.12
N LEU A 26 2.97 11.28 -1.62
CA LEU A 26 4.26 10.62 -1.80
C LEU A 26 4.53 10.41 -3.29
N LEU A 27 5.64 10.96 -3.75
CA LEU A 27 6.16 10.70 -5.09
C LEU A 27 7.23 9.62 -5.04
N VAL A 28 7.10 8.60 -5.89
CA VAL A 28 8.08 7.52 -6.05
C VAL A 28 8.74 7.64 -7.43
N GLU A 29 10.05 7.88 -7.48
CA GLU A 29 10.78 8.08 -8.73
C GLU A 29 11.82 6.99 -8.92
N GLY A 30 12.14 6.66 -10.18
CA GLY A 30 13.23 5.75 -10.50
C GLY A 30 13.07 5.11 -11.86
N GLY A 31 14.17 4.69 -12.49
CA GLY A 31 14.10 4.10 -13.83
C GLY A 31 13.40 2.73 -13.88
N PRO A 32 13.22 2.17 -15.08
CA PRO A 32 12.75 0.79 -15.25
C PRO A 32 13.62 -0.20 -14.44
N GLY A 33 12.98 -1.16 -13.77
CA GLY A 33 13.69 -2.17 -12.96
C GLY A 33 14.13 -1.72 -11.56
N SER A 34 13.91 -0.45 -11.17
CA SER A 34 14.28 0.03 -9.82
C SER A 34 13.40 -0.51 -8.69
N GLY A 35 12.23 -1.09 -9.00
CA GLY A 35 11.30 -1.65 -8.02
C GLY A 35 10.11 -0.74 -7.65
N LYS A 36 9.81 0.32 -8.41
CA LYS A 36 8.69 1.25 -8.15
C LYS A 36 7.34 0.55 -7.90
N THR A 37 6.92 -0.32 -8.82
CA THR A 37 5.67 -1.08 -8.69
C THR A 37 5.67 -1.95 -7.43
N GLU A 38 6.80 -2.58 -7.10
CA GLU A 38 6.90 -3.41 -5.90
C GLU A 38 6.82 -2.57 -4.62
N LEU A 39 7.42 -1.37 -4.60
CA LEU A 39 7.26 -0.43 -3.50
C LEU A 39 5.80 0.02 -3.36
N LEU A 40 5.09 0.32 -4.45
CA LEU A 40 3.65 0.64 -4.40
C LEU A 40 2.82 -0.52 -3.83
N ARG A 41 3.10 -1.77 -4.24
CA ARG A 41 2.45 -2.97 -3.67
C ARG A 41 2.74 -3.11 -2.18
N SER A 42 3.99 -2.89 -1.76
CA SER A 42 4.40 -2.91 -0.35
C SER A 42 3.71 -1.81 0.46
N LEU A 43 3.55 -0.61 -0.10
CA LEU A 43 2.82 0.49 0.53
C LEU A 43 1.33 0.17 0.67
N ALA A 44 0.69 -0.36 -0.37
CA ALA A 44 -0.71 -0.81 -0.31
C ALA A 44 -0.90 -1.88 0.78
N ALA A 45 -0.02 -2.88 0.81
CA ALA A 45 -0.01 -3.93 1.83
C ALA A 45 0.18 -3.35 3.25
N SER A 46 1.13 -2.43 3.43
CA SER A 46 1.39 -1.81 4.73
C SER A 46 0.21 -0.97 5.22
N LEU A 47 -0.41 -0.18 4.34
CA LEU A 47 -1.59 0.61 4.67
C LEU A 47 -2.77 -0.31 5.05
N ALA A 48 -3.00 -1.35 4.26
CA ALA A 48 -4.05 -2.34 4.51
C ALA A 48 -3.83 -3.14 5.82
N ALA A 49 -2.57 -3.39 6.20
CA ALA A 49 -2.25 -4.03 7.46
C ALA A 49 -2.42 -3.11 8.68
N ALA A 50 -2.31 -1.79 8.48
CA ALA A 50 -2.36 -0.79 9.54
C ALA A 50 -3.79 -0.33 9.89
N ASP A 51 -4.75 -0.46 8.96
CA ASP A 51 -6.11 0.05 9.16
C ASP A 51 -7.18 -0.96 8.73
N ARG A 52 -8.43 -0.74 9.14
CA ARG A 52 -9.58 -1.57 8.77
C ARG A 52 -10.16 -1.12 7.42
N PRO A 53 -10.79 -2.02 6.65
CA PRO A 53 -11.36 -1.70 5.34
C PRO A 53 -12.57 -0.75 5.37
N ASP A 54 -13.16 -0.50 6.54
CA ASP A 54 -14.19 0.55 6.74
C ASP A 54 -13.60 1.93 7.06
N ARG A 55 -12.30 2.00 7.35
CA ARG A 55 -11.58 3.24 7.71
C ARG A 55 -10.57 3.68 6.66
N LEU A 56 -10.15 2.77 5.80
CA LEU A 56 -9.22 3.01 4.69
C LEU A 56 -9.77 2.39 3.41
N SER A 57 -9.79 3.19 2.36
CA SER A 57 -10.12 2.79 0.99
C SER A 57 -8.93 3.05 0.08
N LEU A 58 -8.56 2.04 -0.72
CA LEU A 58 -7.47 2.10 -1.68
C LEU A 58 -8.02 2.13 -3.11
N VAL A 59 -7.48 3.03 -3.91
CA VAL A 59 -7.74 3.12 -5.35
C VAL A 59 -6.43 2.86 -6.08
N LEU A 60 -6.44 1.93 -7.01
CA LEU A 60 -5.27 1.52 -7.77
C LEU A 60 -5.42 1.99 -9.22
N VAL A 61 -4.42 2.70 -9.75
CA VAL A 61 -4.40 3.19 -11.13
C VAL A 61 -3.10 2.74 -11.79
N ASP A 62 -3.20 1.90 -12.82
CA ASP A 62 -2.05 1.46 -13.61
C ASP A 62 -1.98 2.25 -14.93
N GLY A 63 -1.03 3.17 -15.04
CA GLY A 63 -0.80 4.01 -16.22
C GLY A 63 -0.32 3.26 -17.46
N ALA A 64 0.37 2.13 -17.29
CA ALA A 64 0.90 1.31 -18.39
C ALA A 64 0.54 -0.19 -18.26
N ALA A 65 -0.67 -0.49 -17.78
CA ALA A 65 -1.13 -1.85 -17.47
C ALA A 65 -0.94 -2.88 -18.61
N ALA A 66 -1.02 -2.44 -19.86
CA ALA A 66 -0.90 -3.32 -21.03
C ALA A 66 0.54 -3.77 -21.35
N GLU A 67 1.55 -3.03 -20.86
CA GLU A 67 2.95 -3.23 -21.23
C GLU A 67 3.76 -4.01 -20.18
N ARG A 68 3.22 -4.19 -18.96
CA ARG A 68 3.99 -4.70 -17.81
C ARG A 68 3.19 -5.63 -16.89
N GLY A 69 3.38 -6.94 -17.05
CA GLY A 69 3.04 -7.97 -16.05
C GLY A 69 1.67 -7.79 -15.39
N GLU A 70 1.57 -8.09 -14.09
CA GLU A 70 0.32 -7.92 -13.32
C GLU A 70 0.21 -6.55 -12.61
N GLY A 71 1.17 -5.62 -12.76
CA GLY A 71 1.06 -4.26 -12.22
C GLY A 71 0.56 -4.17 -10.77
N LEU A 72 -0.36 -3.26 -10.49
CA LEU A 72 -1.06 -3.17 -9.21
C LEU A 72 -2.23 -4.16 -9.08
N ARG A 73 -2.58 -4.93 -10.13
CA ARG A 73 -3.65 -5.94 -10.04
C ARG A 73 -3.41 -6.97 -8.95
N MET A 74 -2.16 -7.27 -8.62
CA MET A 74 -1.82 -8.17 -7.51
C MET A 74 -2.38 -7.71 -6.15
N CYS A 75 -2.68 -6.42 -6.00
CA CYS A 75 -3.24 -5.87 -4.77
C CYS A 75 -4.77 -5.96 -4.71
N THR A 76 -5.48 -6.35 -5.77
CA THR A 76 -6.96 -6.32 -5.79
C THR A 76 -7.62 -7.27 -4.81
N ASP A 77 -6.90 -8.26 -4.31
CA ASP A 77 -7.39 -9.18 -3.28
C ASP A 77 -7.43 -8.54 -1.88
N LEU A 78 -6.78 -7.39 -1.68
CA LEU A 78 -6.86 -6.64 -0.43
C LEU A 78 -8.29 -6.12 -0.22
N PRO A 79 -8.91 -6.35 0.95
CA PRO A 79 -10.30 -5.95 1.19
C PRO A 79 -10.51 -4.43 1.20
N HIS A 80 -9.44 -3.65 1.29
CA HIS A 80 -9.46 -2.19 1.25
C HIS A 80 -9.53 -1.63 -0.18
N VAL A 81 -9.21 -2.43 -1.20
CA VAL A 81 -9.21 -1.96 -2.59
C VAL A 81 -10.64 -1.82 -3.07
N SER A 82 -11.05 -0.58 -3.27
CA SER A 82 -12.39 -0.21 -3.71
C SER A 82 -12.48 -0.09 -5.22
N THR A 83 -11.37 0.24 -5.89
CA THR A 83 -11.34 0.42 -7.35
C THR A 83 -9.96 0.13 -7.92
N TYR A 84 -9.92 -0.61 -9.03
CA TYR A 84 -8.75 -0.78 -9.88
C TYR A 84 -9.04 -0.24 -11.27
N LEU A 85 -8.16 0.62 -11.78
CA LEU A 85 -8.26 1.25 -13.08
C LEU A 85 -7.00 0.96 -13.89
N ALA A 86 -7.18 0.27 -15.01
CA ALA A 86 -6.15 0.17 -16.05
C ALA A 86 -6.32 1.32 -17.05
N ALA A 87 -5.24 2.03 -17.38
CA ALA A 87 -5.28 3.14 -18.33
C ALA A 87 -5.48 2.71 -19.81
N SER A 88 -5.72 1.42 -20.05
CA SER A 88 -6.11 0.87 -21.35
C SER A 88 -7.61 1.02 -21.67
N ASP A 89 -8.44 1.44 -20.70
CA ASP A 89 -9.90 1.60 -20.88
C ASP A 89 -10.35 3.08 -20.77
N PRO A 90 -10.47 3.81 -21.89
CA PRO A 90 -10.87 5.21 -21.90
C PRO A 90 -12.25 5.51 -21.31
N VAL A 91 -13.19 4.55 -21.32
CA VAL A 91 -14.54 4.77 -20.79
C VAL A 91 -14.47 4.74 -19.27
N ARG A 92 -13.86 3.68 -18.70
CA ARG A 92 -13.63 3.58 -17.26
C ARG A 92 -12.78 4.72 -16.72
N MET A 93 -11.80 5.21 -17.47
CA MET A 93 -11.02 6.37 -17.08
C MET A 93 -11.86 7.64 -16.92
N ARG A 94 -12.85 7.85 -17.78
CA ARG A 94 -13.76 9.01 -17.67
C ARG A 94 -14.73 8.87 -16.51
N GLU A 95 -15.33 7.69 -16.35
CA GLU A 95 -16.21 7.37 -15.22
C GLU A 95 -15.46 7.55 -13.90
N PHE A 96 -14.22 7.05 -13.82
CA PHE A 96 -13.37 7.20 -12.65
C PHE A 96 -13.07 8.65 -12.33
N ALA A 97 -12.70 9.45 -13.33
CA ALA A 97 -12.43 10.87 -13.12
C ALA A 97 -13.67 11.62 -12.61
N GLN A 98 -14.86 11.29 -13.12
CA GLN A 98 -16.13 11.86 -12.64
C GLN A 98 -16.47 11.42 -11.22
N ALA A 99 -16.29 10.13 -10.91
CA ALA A 99 -16.52 9.57 -9.58
C ALA A 99 -15.58 10.18 -8.54
N LEU A 100 -14.28 10.24 -8.83
CA LEU A 100 -13.28 10.84 -7.94
C LEU A 100 -13.56 12.33 -7.71
N GLY A 101 -13.86 13.09 -8.77
CA GLY A 101 -14.24 14.51 -8.63
C GLY A 101 -15.51 14.71 -7.79
N SER A 102 -16.51 13.84 -7.96
CA SER A 102 -17.75 13.87 -7.18
C SER A 102 -17.50 13.51 -5.72
N GLU A 103 -16.63 12.55 -5.44
CA GLU A 103 -16.23 12.17 -4.08
C GLU A 103 -15.47 13.31 -3.37
N LEU A 104 -14.55 13.99 -4.05
CA LEU A 104 -13.88 15.17 -3.49
C LEU A 104 -14.88 16.27 -3.14
N LYS A 105 -15.85 16.53 -4.03
CA LYS A 105 -16.93 17.50 -3.77
C LYS A 105 -17.79 17.09 -2.57
N ARG A 106 -18.22 15.82 -2.51
CA ARG A 106 -19.01 15.27 -1.40
C ARG A 106 -18.27 15.41 -0.07
N ARG A 107 -16.96 15.11 -0.05
CA ARG A 107 -16.11 15.30 1.14
C ARG A 107 -16.02 16.77 1.54
N ALA A 108 -15.83 17.68 0.58
CA ALA A 108 -15.75 19.10 0.86
C ALA A 108 -17.04 19.63 1.50
N GLU A 109 -18.20 19.20 1.01
CA GLU A 109 -19.52 19.51 1.59
C GLU A 109 -19.69 18.92 2.99
N LEU A 110 -19.29 17.65 3.20
CA LEU A 110 -19.42 16.96 4.48
C LEU A 110 -18.51 17.54 5.58
N LEU A 111 -17.28 17.90 5.24
CA LEU A 111 -16.30 18.44 6.18
C LEU A 111 -16.55 19.92 6.49
N GLY A 112 -17.15 20.66 5.55
CA GLY A 112 -17.38 22.10 5.67
C GLY A 112 -16.06 22.85 5.89
N THR A 113 -15.92 23.48 7.06
CA THR A 113 -14.72 24.23 7.47
C THR A 113 -13.67 23.38 8.19
N LEU A 114 -13.99 22.14 8.57
CA LEU A 114 -13.05 21.24 9.22
C LEU A 114 -12.09 20.62 8.21
N ASP A 115 -10.90 20.26 8.67
CA ASP A 115 -10.07 19.27 7.99
C ASP A 115 -10.53 17.85 8.35
N PHE A 116 -10.08 16.88 7.55
CA PHE A 116 -10.44 15.47 7.73
C PHE A 116 -10.03 14.91 9.09
N CYS A 117 -8.85 15.28 9.62
CA CYS A 117 -8.38 14.75 10.89
C CYS A 117 -9.28 15.20 12.04
N ALA A 118 -9.60 16.50 12.10
CA ALA A 118 -10.52 17.08 13.06
C ALA A 118 -11.94 16.52 12.92
N TRP A 119 -12.42 16.32 11.68
CA TRP A 119 -13.72 15.70 11.43
C TRP A 119 -13.74 14.24 11.90
N HIS A 120 -12.70 13.47 11.58
CA HIS A 120 -12.57 12.06 11.93
C HIS A 120 -12.45 11.85 13.44
N ASP A 121 -11.73 12.71 14.15
CA ASP A 121 -11.60 12.62 15.61
C ASP A 121 -12.92 12.95 16.33
N ARG A 122 -13.78 13.79 15.73
CA ARG A 122 -15.15 14.04 16.19
C ARG A 122 -16.13 12.92 15.81
N ASN A 123 -15.81 12.13 14.80
CA ASN A 123 -16.66 11.07 14.27
C ASN A 123 -15.90 9.73 14.23
N PRO A 124 -15.47 9.19 15.39
CA PRO A 124 -14.77 7.92 15.41
C PRO A 124 -15.70 6.82 14.90
N ALA A 125 -15.21 6.01 13.96
CA ALA A 125 -15.94 4.84 13.49
C ALA A 125 -16.22 3.89 14.67
N PRO A 126 -17.38 3.20 14.68
CA PRO A 126 -17.75 2.31 15.77
C PRO A 126 -16.64 1.30 16.06
N ALA A 127 -16.39 1.06 17.35
CA ALA A 127 -15.46 0.03 17.79
C ALA A 127 -15.87 -1.30 17.15
N ALA A 128 -14.89 -2.10 16.72
CA ALA A 128 -15.22 -3.47 16.33
C ALA A 128 -15.86 -4.15 17.56
N PRO A 129 -16.92 -4.96 17.39
CA PRO A 129 -17.34 -5.84 18.46
C PRO A 129 -16.11 -6.63 18.93
N ASP A 130 -15.93 -6.75 20.25
CA ASP A 130 -14.83 -7.54 20.82
C ASP A 130 -14.85 -8.92 20.15
N ALA A 131 -13.80 -9.24 19.38
CA ALA A 131 -13.64 -10.57 18.84
C ALA A 131 -13.64 -11.56 20.01
N PRO A 132 -14.35 -12.70 19.94
CA PRO A 132 -14.22 -13.72 20.97
C PRO A 132 -12.73 -14.06 21.06
N GLY A 133 -12.17 -13.88 22.27
CA GLY A 133 -10.72 -13.92 22.49
C GLY A 133 -10.08 -15.09 21.77
N VAL A 134 -9.12 -14.80 20.88
CA VAL A 134 -8.33 -15.81 20.20
C VAL A 134 -7.66 -16.65 21.27
N VAL A 135 -8.14 -17.88 21.48
CA VAL A 135 -7.47 -18.87 22.30
C VAL A 135 -6.16 -19.18 21.58
N GLY A 136 -5.06 -18.61 22.05
CA GLY A 136 -3.72 -18.96 21.60
C GLY A 136 -3.47 -20.47 21.77
N PRO A 137 -2.45 -21.04 21.11
CA PRO A 137 -2.17 -22.47 21.20
C PRO A 137 -1.96 -22.82 22.68
N ARG A 138 -2.95 -23.54 23.24
CA ARG A 138 -2.86 -24.11 24.58
C ARG A 138 -1.82 -25.20 24.51
N ASN A 139 -0.68 -25.01 25.19
CA ASN A 139 0.12 -26.13 25.62
C ASN A 139 -0.81 -27.09 26.37
N GLY A 140 -0.81 -28.35 25.93
CA GLY A 140 -1.73 -29.35 26.42
C GLY A 140 -1.57 -29.56 27.91
N ASP A 141 -2.60 -29.19 28.65
CA ASP A 141 -2.98 -29.86 29.88
C ASP A 141 -4.51 -30.00 29.90
N LEU A 142 -4.94 -31.24 30.12
CA LEU A 142 -6.32 -31.69 30.19
C LEU A 142 -6.94 -31.26 31.53
N GLU A 143 -7.47 -30.05 31.63
CA GLU A 143 -8.48 -29.73 32.63
C GLU A 143 -9.61 -28.89 32.01
N SER A 144 -10.82 -29.45 32.07
CA SER A 144 -12.06 -28.80 31.65
C SER A 144 -12.43 -27.68 32.63
N PRO A 145 -12.68 -26.43 32.19
CA PRO A 145 -13.21 -25.41 33.08
C PRO A 145 -14.74 -25.59 33.28
N PRO A 146 -15.29 -25.20 34.45
CA PRO A 146 -16.70 -25.34 34.75
C PRO A 146 -17.54 -24.34 33.94
N SER A 147 -18.68 -24.81 33.43
CA SER A 147 -19.69 -24.03 32.72
C SER A 147 -20.19 -22.84 33.56
N GLY A 148 -19.67 -21.65 33.29
CA GLY A 148 -20.21 -20.39 33.81
C GLY A 148 -21.36 -19.90 32.93
N THR A 149 -22.50 -19.61 33.54
CA THR A 149 -23.71 -19.11 32.89
C THR A 149 -23.43 -17.80 32.13
N LEU A 150 -23.69 -17.80 30.82
CA LEU A 150 -23.71 -16.60 29.97
C LEU A 150 -24.67 -15.56 30.54
N LYS A 151 -24.13 -14.46 31.09
CA LYS A 151 -24.93 -13.27 31.38
C LYS A 151 -25.17 -12.52 30.08
N LEU A 152 -26.37 -12.68 29.53
CA LEU A 152 -26.86 -11.93 28.37
C LEU A 152 -26.91 -10.44 28.74
N ARG A 153 -25.89 -9.67 28.37
CA ARG A 153 -25.91 -8.21 28.51
C ARG A 153 -26.77 -7.68 27.38
N THR A 154 -28.01 -7.31 27.69
CA THR A 154 -28.89 -6.59 26.76
C THR A 154 -28.23 -5.25 26.41
N GLN A 155 -27.59 -5.17 25.24
CA GLN A 155 -27.15 -3.90 24.68
C GLN A 155 -28.41 -3.05 24.41
N ARG A 156 -28.58 -1.97 25.18
CA ARG A 156 -29.51 -0.90 24.81
C ARG A 156 -29.00 -0.30 23.50
N GLY A 157 -29.78 -0.46 22.43
CA GLY A 157 -29.50 0.11 21.12
C GLY A 157 -29.37 1.62 21.22
N GLY A 158 -28.13 2.12 21.13
CA GLY A 158 -27.88 3.47 20.67
C GLY A 158 -28.29 3.60 19.19
N PRO A 159 -28.54 4.82 18.70
CA PRO A 159 -29.02 5.02 17.33
C PRO A 159 -28.13 4.29 16.33
N THR A 160 -28.75 3.47 15.48
CA THR A 160 -28.11 2.77 14.36
C THR A 160 -27.54 3.81 13.42
N ARG A 161 -26.25 4.12 13.57
CA ARG A 161 -25.52 4.98 12.63
C ARG A 161 -25.40 4.22 11.31
N THR A 162 -26.00 4.76 10.26
CA THR A 162 -25.83 4.26 8.89
C THR A 162 -24.35 4.35 8.49
N ALA A 163 -23.93 3.53 7.52
CA ALA A 163 -22.60 3.56 6.89
C ALA A 163 -22.20 4.96 6.35
N GLU A 164 -23.15 5.91 6.31
CA GLU A 164 -22.99 7.31 5.92
C GLU A 164 -22.16 8.15 6.93
N THR A 165 -21.89 7.64 8.15
CA THR A 165 -21.19 8.41 9.20
C THR A 165 -19.72 8.06 9.42
N ALA A 166 -19.20 7.02 8.76
CA ALA A 166 -17.77 6.69 8.78
C ALA A 166 -17.18 7.05 7.42
N LEU A 167 -16.44 8.17 7.35
CA LEU A 167 -15.74 8.57 6.12
C LEU A 167 -14.35 7.94 6.11
N PRO A 168 -14.11 6.89 5.29
CA PRO A 168 -12.79 6.27 5.22
C PRO A 168 -11.79 7.26 4.60
N ARG A 169 -10.54 7.16 5.05
CA ARG A 169 -9.43 7.80 4.37
C ARG A 169 -9.26 7.15 3.00
N LEU A 170 -9.05 7.96 1.97
CA LEU A 170 -8.86 7.48 0.60
C LEU A 170 -7.40 7.63 0.21
N VAL A 171 -6.78 6.57 -0.29
CA VAL A 171 -5.43 6.62 -0.85
C VAL A 171 -5.47 6.17 -2.30
N VAL A 172 -5.04 7.04 -3.20
CA VAL A 172 -4.94 6.77 -4.63
C VAL A 172 -3.49 6.42 -4.95
N LEU A 173 -3.24 5.17 -5.30
CA LEU A 173 -1.95 4.67 -5.75
C LEU A 173 -1.94 4.67 -7.28
N VAL A 174 -1.01 5.42 -7.87
CA VAL A 174 -0.86 5.55 -9.31
C VAL A 174 0.49 5.01 -9.72
N ASP A 175 0.53 3.87 -10.41
CA ASP A 175 1.74 3.40 -11.06
C ASP A 175 1.87 4.03 -12.46
N ASP A 176 3.11 4.25 -12.88
CA ASP A 176 3.43 4.84 -14.19
C ASP A 176 2.67 6.13 -14.48
N PHE A 177 2.67 7.06 -13.52
CA PHE A 177 2.02 8.36 -13.63
C PHE A 177 2.49 9.15 -14.86
N ASP A 178 3.75 9.01 -15.27
CA ASP A 178 4.27 9.63 -16.49
C ASP A 178 3.55 9.17 -17.76
N ALA A 179 3.06 7.92 -17.81
CA ALA A 179 2.28 7.40 -18.93
C ALA A 179 0.88 8.04 -19.02
N LEU A 180 0.32 8.52 -17.91
CA LEU A 180 -0.94 9.27 -17.91
C LEU A 180 -0.75 10.72 -18.39
N VAL A 181 0.43 11.29 -18.15
CA VAL A 181 0.73 12.69 -18.45
C VAL A 181 1.26 12.88 -19.88
N ALA A 182 2.25 12.08 -20.31
CA ALA A 182 2.87 12.24 -21.62
C ALA A 182 3.51 10.93 -22.17
N PRO A 183 3.22 10.52 -23.43
CA PRO A 183 2.16 11.04 -24.27
C PRO A 183 0.83 10.69 -23.61
N ALA A 184 -0.08 11.64 -23.54
CA ALA A 184 -1.37 11.36 -22.94
C ALA A 184 -2.05 10.25 -23.75
N LEU A 185 -2.20 9.08 -23.13
CA LEU A 185 -2.77 7.87 -23.74
C LEU A 185 -3.98 8.22 -24.59
N GLY A 186 -4.05 7.77 -25.84
CA GLY A 186 -5.12 8.11 -26.78
C GLY A 186 -4.64 8.17 -28.23
N SER A 187 -5.57 8.26 -29.19
CA SER A 187 -5.24 8.54 -30.59
C SER A 187 -4.53 9.89 -30.70
N THR A 188 -3.62 10.04 -31.68
CA THR A 188 -2.91 11.30 -31.97
C THR A 188 -3.89 12.49 -31.89
N GLY A 189 -3.74 13.34 -30.87
CA GLY A 189 -4.54 14.55 -30.68
C GLY A 189 -5.70 14.50 -29.66
N ARG A 190 -5.95 13.38 -28.94
CA ARG A 190 -6.94 13.37 -27.84
C ARG A 190 -6.41 12.61 -26.60
N PRO A 191 -6.02 13.31 -25.52
CA PRO A 191 -5.55 12.68 -24.29
C PRO A 191 -6.71 11.94 -23.59
N ALA A 192 -6.84 10.62 -23.77
CA ALA A 192 -7.80 9.77 -23.05
C ALA A 192 -7.58 9.81 -21.52
N ALA A 193 -6.35 10.07 -21.07
CA ALA A 193 -6.02 10.24 -19.65
C ALA A 193 -6.26 11.65 -19.09
N GLY A 194 -6.57 12.66 -19.92
CA GLY A 194 -6.60 14.06 -19.48
C GLY A 194 -7.59 14.35 -18.35
N SER A 195 -8.75 13.68 -18.34
CA SER A 195 -9.72 13.80 -17.25
C SER A 195 -9.21 13.18 -15.95
N VAL A 196 -8.52 12.04 -16.03
CA VAL A 196 -7.92 11.36 -14.87
C VAL A 196 -6.80 12.22 -14.29
N VAL A 197 -5.89 12.74 -15.12
CA VAL A 197 -4.81 13.63 -14.68
C VAL A 197 -5.39 14.85 -13.96
N ARG A 198 -6.42 15.50 -14.51
CA ARG A 198 -7.09 16.63 -13.83
C ARG A 198 -7.70 16.24 -12.48
N ALA A 199 -8.31 15.06 -12.37
CA ALA A 199 -8.87 14.57 -11.11
C ALA A 199 -7.75 14.27 -10.08
N LEU A 200 -6.64 13.66 -10.51
CA LEU A 200 -5.47 13.42 -9.66
C LEU A 200 -4.80 14.73 -9.23
N GLU A 201 -4.75 15.75 -10.08
CA GLU A 201 -4.26 17.07 -9.69
C GLU A 201 -5.20 17.77 -8.70
N ALA A 202 -6.51 17.55 -8.79
CA ALA A 202 -7.45 18.03 -7.78
C ALA A 202 -7.20 17.34 -6.43
N VAL A 203 -6.93 16.02 -6.43
CA VAL A 203 -6.46 15.32 -5.23
C VAL A 203 -5.17 15.95 -4.71
N ALA A 204 -4.20 16.24 -5.58
CA ALA A 204 -2.93 16.83 -5.16
C ALA A 204 -3.07 18.22 -4.51
N ARG A 205 -4.07 19.00 -4.94
CA ARG A 205 -4.30 20.36 -4.44
C ARG A 205 -5.15 20.40 -3.16
N ASP A 206 -6.22 19.60 -3.12
CA ASP A 206 -7.26 19.70 -2.09
C ASP A 206 -7.33 18.47 -1.17
N GLY A 207 -6.63 17.40 -1.51
CA GLY A 207 -6.78 16.07 -0.91
C GLY A 207 -6.42 16.02 0.57
N GLU A 208 -5.40 16.77 1.01
CA GLU A 208 -4.98 16.82 2.41
C GLU A 208 -6.14 17.12 3.36
N ARG A 209 -6.84 18.24 3.07
CA ARG A 209 -7.99 18.68 3.85
C ARG A 209 -9.13 17.68 3.81
N LEU A 210 -9.28 16.96 2.69
CA LEU A 210 -10.35 16.01 2.43
C LEU A 210 -10.03 14.57 2.89
N GLY A 211 -8.82 14.33 3.42
CA GLY A 211 -8.36 12.99 3.79
C GLY A 211 -8.21 12.06 2.59
N VAL A 212 -7.84 12.63 1.44
CA VAL A 212 -7.51 11.93 0.21
C VAL A 212 -6.03 12.12 -0.09
N HIS A 213 -5.29 11.02 -0.14
CA HIS A 213 -3.85 11.01 -0.33
C HIS A 213 -3.48 10.42 -1.69
N LEU A 214 -2.38 10.89 -2.26
CA LEU A 214 -1.88 10.47 -3.56
C LEU A 214 -0.49 9.86 -3.38
N ILE A 215 -0.32 8.63 -3.85
CA ILE A 215 0.99 7.99 -3.99
C ILE A 215 1.20 7.76 -5.48
N ALA A 216 2.11 8.50 -6.11
CA ALA A 216 2.34 8.43 -7.55
C ALA A 216 3.75 7.94 -7.85
N ALA A 217 3.89 6.94 -8.71
CA ALA A 217 5.17 6.48 -9.22
C ALA A 217 5.44 6.97 -10.63
N SER A 218 6.64 7.47 -10.90
CA SER A 218 7.06 7.94 -12.22
C SER A 218 8.42 7.37 -12.61
N GLY A 219 8.51 6.85 -13.84
CA GLY A 219 9.78 6.44 -14.46
C GLY A 219 10.48 7.55 -15.24
N ARG A 220 9.77 8.66 -15.49
CA ARG A 220 10.18 9.78 -16.32
C ARG A 220 9.84 11.08 -15.59
N PRO A 221 10.65 11.48 -14.59
CA PRO A 221 10.38 12.68 -13.79
C PRO A 221 10.33 13.94 -14.67
N ASP A 222 11.06 13.95 -15.79
CA ASP A 222 11.02 14.99 -16.83
C ASP A 222 9.61 15.23 -17.40
N ARG A 223 8.78 14.19 -17.48
CA ARG A 223 7.42 14.27 -18.01
C ARG A 223 6.39 14.73 -16.98
N THR A 224 6.71 14.60 -15.70
CA THR A 224 5.79 14.87 -14.59
C THR A 224 6.16 16.13 -13.81
N ALA A 225 7.29 16.78 -14.12
CA ALA A 225 7.87 17.88 -13.37
C ALA A 225 6.88 19.04 -13.11
N ASP A 226 6.07 19.40 -14.11
CA ASP A 226 5.15 20.54 -14.05
C ASP A 226 3.75 20.18 -13.50
N THR A 227 3.58 18.97 -12.95
CA THR A 227 2.28 18.52 -12.43
C THR A 227 2.08 18.95 -10.99
N ALA A 228 0.83 19.24 -10.61
CA ALA A 228 0.48 19.53 -9.22
C ALA A 228 0.84 18.37 -8.27
N ALA A 229 0.81 17.12 -8.76
CA ALA A 229 1.22 15.95 -7.99
C ALA A 229 2.70 16.02 -7.57
N VAL A 230 3.58 16.45 -8.49
CA VAL A 230 4.99 16.66 -8.17
C VAL A 230 5.19 17.90 -7.32
N GLU A 231 4.53 19.02 -7.62
CA GLU A 231 4.64 20.27 -6.85
C GLU A 231 4.22 20.09 -5.38
N ARG A 232 3.15 19.34 -5.13
CA ARG A 232 2.54 19.14 -3.80
C ARG A 232 3.01 17.89 -3.07
N ALA A 233 3.88 17.07 -3.68
CA ALA A 233 4.49 15.95 -3.00
C ALA A 233 5.52 16.44 -1.97
N GLY A 234 5.10 16.45 -0.70
CA GLY A 234 5.98 16.71 0.44
C GLY A 234 6.98 15.56 0.67
N LEU A 235 6.59 14.32 0.35
CA LEU A 235 7.42 13.13 0.48
C LEU A 235 7.93 12.67 -0.88
N ARG A 236 9.22 12.36 -0.98
CA ARG A 236 9.85 11.84 -2.21
C ARG A 236 10.71 10.62 -1.93
N ALA A 237 10.42 9.52 -2.61
CA ALA A 237 11.22 8.31 -2.58
C ALA A 237 11.88 8.08 -3.94
N THR A 238 13.19 8.30 -4.04
CA THR A 238 13.95 8.07 -5.26
C THR A 238 14.63 6.70 -5.19
N LEU A 239 14.29 5.81 -6.12
CA LEU A 239 14.82 4.46 -6.21
C LEU A 239 16.00 4.39 -7.18
N GLU A 240 17.02 3.66 -6.76
CA GLU A 240 18.23 3.40 -7.53
C GLU A 240 18.00 2.24 -8.51
N ILE A 241 18.62 2.32 -9.68
CA ILE A 241 18.64 1.20 -10.64
C ILE A 241 19.83 0.33 -10.25
N ALA A 242 19.56 -0.90 -9.81
CA ALA A 242 20.62 -1.88 -9.64
C ALA A 242 21.22 -2.20 -11.03
N PRO A 243 22.55 -2.24 -11.20
CA PRO A 243 23.16 -2.63 -12.46
C PRO A 243 22.65 -4.01 -12.87
N ALA A 244 22.10 -4.14 -14.08
CA ALA A 244 21.57 -5.39 -14.59
C ALA A 244 22.69 -6.42 -14.71
N ALA A 245 22.57 -7.51 -13.97
CA ALA A 245 23.46 -8.65 -14.11
C ALA A 245 23.27 -9.31 -15.47
N LYS A 246 24.37 -9.61 -16.15
CA LYS A 246 24.38 -10.54 -17.28
C LYS A 246 24.20 -11.96 -16.72
N GLY A 247 22.97 -12.40 -16.49
CA GLY A 247 22.71 -13.83 -16.23
C GLY A 247 21.40 -14.15 -15.53
N GLY A 248 20.59 -14.99 -16.19
CA GLY A 248 19.73 -16.00 -15.56
C GLY A 248 18.58 -15.52 -14.68
N ALA A 249 17.35 -15.74 -15.16
CA ALA A 249 16.16 -15.73 -14.32
C ALA A 249 16.35 -16.69 -13.12
N GLY A 250 16.46 -16.13 -11.92
CA GLY A 250 16.30 -16.85 -10.67
C GLY A 250 17.59 -17.35 -10.02
N SER A 251 18.34 -16.46 -9.38
CA SER A 251 19.02 -16.78 -8.12
C SER A 251 19.48 -15.51 -7.40
N GLY A 252 18.79 -15.12 -6.32
CA GLY A 252 19.31 -14.14 -5.35
C GLY A 252 20.44 -14.72 -4.48
N ALA A 253 21.32 -15.54 -5.08
CA ALA A 253 22.40 -16.26 -4.40
C ALA A 253 23.75 -15.52 -4.51
N ASP A 254 23.92 -14.70 -5.55
CA ASP A 254 25.09 -13.83 -5.69
C ASP A 254 24.73 -12.44 -5.15
N GLY A 255 25.69 -11.77 -4.51
CA GLY A 255 25.49 -10.59 -3.64
C GLY A 255 25.03 -9.31 -4.35
N GLU A 256 24.26 -9.44 -5.42
CA GLU A 256 23.67 -8.35 -6.17
C GLU A 256 22.54 -7.69 -5.39
N PRO A 257 22.48 -6.35 -5.37
CA PRO A 257 21.40 -5.65 -4.71
C PRO A 257 20.09 -5.88 -5.47
N ALA A 258 19.13 -6.54 -4.82
CA ALA A 258 17.76 -6.62 -5.31
C ALA A 258 17.20 -5.20 -5.54
N PRO A 259 16.28 -5.02 -6.51
CA PRO A 259 15.54 -3.78 -6.68
C PRO A 259 14.92 -3.26 -5.38
N GLY A 260 14.65 -1.96 -5.31
CA GLY A 260 14.01 -1.32 -4.16
C GLY A 260 14.96 -0.57 -3.23
N ARG A 261 16.27 -0.53 -3.52
CA ARG A 261 17.17 0.44 -2.86
C ARG A 261 16.77 1.86 -3.26
N GLY A 262 16.71 2.76 -2.29
CA GLY A 262 16.35 4.13 -2.56
C GLY A 262 16.63 5.05 -1.39
N ARG A 263 16.17 6.29 -1.55
CA ARG A 263 16.34 7.40 -0.62
C ARG A 263 15.00 8.08 -0.42
N LEU A 264 14.60 8.25 0.84
CA LEU A 264 13.42 9.00 1.22
C LEU A 264 13.85 10.41 1.64
N GLN A 265 13.28 11.40 0.98
CA GLN A 265 13.37 12.80 1.36
C GLN A 265 12.02 13.22 1.97
N ARG A 266 12.09 13.79 3.18
CA ARG A 266 10.97 14.40 3.89
C ARG A 266 10.94 15.91 3.64
N PRO A 267 9.79 16.58 3.84
CA PRO A 267 9.72 18.03 3.69
C PRO A 267 10.52 18.77 4.78
N ASP A 268 10.54 18.22 5.99
CA ASP A 268 11.26 18.79 7.12
C ASP A 268 12.73 18.38 7.08
N ASP A 269 13.61 19.33 7.42
CA ASP A 269 15.09 19.27 7.58
C ASP A 269 15.98 18.87 6.38
N GLY A 270 15.40 18.37 5.29
CA GLY A 270 16.14 17.95 4.11
C GLY A 270 16.99 16.69 4.33
N VAL A 271 16.77 15.96 5.44
CA VAL A 271 17.42 14.70 5.72
C VAL A 271 16.96 13.67 4.70
N VAL A 272 17.95 13.12 4.00
CA VAL A 272 17.75 12.04 3.03
C VAL A 272 18.08 10.72 3.71
N THR A 273 17.07 9.90 3.96
CA THR A 273 17.23 8.61 4.62
C THR A 273 17.34 7.49 3.58
N PRO A 274 18.46 6.75 3.50
CA PRO A 274 18.55 5.59 2.61
C PRO A 274 17.66 4.46 3.14
N PHE A 275 17.10 3.65 2.24
CA PHE A 275 16.29 2.51 2.62
C PHE A 275 16.34 1.39 1.58
N GLN A 276 15.93 0.20 2.01
CA GLN A 276 15.59 -0.93 1.15
C GLN A 276 14.08 -1.15 1.23
N ALA A 277 13.38 -1.03 0.11
CA ALA A 277 11.95 -1.28 0.01
C ALA A 277 11.60 -2.72 0.39
N GLY A 278 10.43 -2.89 1.03
CA GLY A 278 9.82 -4.19 1.25
C GLY A 278 9.45 -4.88 -0.06
N ARG A 279 9.53 -6.20 -0.08
CA ARG A 279 9.02 -7.05 -1.17
C ARG A 279 7.90 -7.92 -0.61
N VAL A 280 6.72 -7.85 -1.22
CA VAL A 280 5.51 -8.57 -0.81
C VAL A 280 5.05 -9.59 -1.86
N THR A 281 5.63 -9.54 -3.05
CA THR A 281 5.42 -10.55 -4.12
C THR A 281 6.38 -11.74 -4.03
N GLY A 282 7.22 -11.78 -3.00
CA GLY A 282 8.04 -12.95 -2.68
C GLY A 282 7.16 -14.15 -2.37
N ARG A 283 7.56 -15.33 -2.84
CA ARG A 283 6.89 -16.59 -2.51
C ARG A 283 7.55 -17.23 -1.31
N ILE A 284 6.74 -17.85 -0.45
CA ILE A 284 7.25 -18.53 0.74
C ILE A 284 8.27 -19.61 0.33
N PRO A 285 9.50 -19.56 0.86
CA PRO A 285 10.48 -20.59 0.57
C PRO A 285 10.13 -21.92 1.25
N ARG A 286 10.41 -23.02 0.53
CA ARG A 286 10.10 -24.40 0.93
C ARG A 286 10.76 -24.83 2.26
N THR A 287 11.72 -24.06 2.77
CA THR A 287 12.58 -24.45 3.89
C THR A 287 12.77 -23.36 4.94
N ALA A 288 11.68 -22.72 5.38
CA ALA A 288 11.66 -22.12 6.71
C ALA A 288 11.53 -23.23 7.79
N THR A 289 12.35 -24.28 7.70
CA THR A 289 12.56 -25.17 8.84
C THR A 289 13.43 -24.40 9.82
N LEU A 290 12.94 -24.20 11.06
CA LEU A 290 13.67 -23.65 12.22
C LEU A 290 14.90 -24.50 12.63
N ARG A 291 15.35 -25.44 11.79
CA ARG A 291 16.47 -26.31 12.11
C ARG A 291 17.78 -25.53 11.91
N PRO A 292 18.62 -25.38 12.96
CA PRO A 292 19.91 -24.74 12.83
C PRO A 292 20.76 -25.51 11.81
N THR A 293 21.46 -24.78 10.94
CA THR A 293 22.39 -25.37 9.98
C THR A 293 23.78 -25.33 10.61
N VAL A 294 24.43 -26.48 10.69
CA VAL A 294 25.81 -26.57 11.19
C VAL A 294 26.73 -26.60 9.97
N VAL A 295 27.67 -25.65 9.91
CA VAL A 295 28.69 -25.60 8.86
C VAL A 295 30.04 -25.69 9.55
N THR A 296 30.88 -26.64 9.14
CA THR A 296 32.27 -26.76 9.59
C THR A 296 33.08 -25.61 9.00
N LEU A 297 33.70 -24.82 9.86
CA LEU A 297 34.58 -23.71 9.48
C LEU A 297 36.04 -24.16 9.59
N ASP A 298 36.73 -24.18 8.46
CA ASP A 298 38.17 -24.39 8.42
C ASP A 298 38.91 -23.11 8.82
N TRP A 299 40.10 -23.25 9.43
CA TRP A 299 40.91 -22.13 9.90
C TRP A 299 41.20 -21.09 8.79
N GLN A 300 41.39 -21.55 7.55
CA GLN A 300 41.67 -20.68 6.39
C GLN A 300 40.48 -19.81 5.97
N ARG A 301 39.26 -20.16 6.40
CA ARG A 301 38.01 -19.46 6.10
C ARG A 301 37.50 -18.64 7.28
N MET A 302 38.27 -18.59 8.37
CA MET A 302 37.92 -17.80 9.53
C MET A 302 38.06 -16.31 9.19
N GLY A 303 36.93 -15.65 8.93
CA GLY A 303 36.87 -14.26 8.45
C GLY A 303 36.02 -14.10 7.19
N ASP A 304 35.72 -15.19 6.48
CA ASP A 304 34.74 -15.17 5.40
C ASP A 304 33.36 -14.76 5.95
N PRO A 305 32.55 -14.01 5.17
CA PRO A 305 31.16 -13.79 5.53
C PRO A 305 30.45 -15.15 5.67
N PRO A 306 29.52 -15.30 6.63
CA PRO A 306 28.80 -16.55 6.83
C PRO A 306 28.12 -16.96 5.53
N ALA A 307 28.27 -18.23 5.16
CA ALA A 307 27.64 -18.79 3.98
C ALA A 307 26.13 -18.55 4.04
N ARG A 308 25.61 -17.72 3.12
CA ARG A 308 24.18 -17.44 3.06
C ARG A 308 23.46 -18.68 2.58
N ARG A 309 22.46 -19.13 3.33
CA ARG A 309 21.58 -20.21 2.89
C ARG A 309 20.85 -19.73 1.63
N PRO A 310 20.95 -20.44 0.49
CA PRO A 310 20.14 -20.12 -0.68
C PRO A 310 18.68 -20.41 -0.32
N VAL A 311 17.91 -19.35 -0.20
CA VAL A 311 16.47 -19.41 0.03
C VAL A 311 15.82 -19.73 -1.31
N ARG A 312 15.47 -21.00 -1.55
CA ARG A 312 14.79 -21.40 -2.78
C ARG A 312 13.29 -21.15 -2.64
N GLU A 313 12.79 -20.14 -3.35
CA GLU A 313 11.36 -19.89 -3.51
C GLU A 313 10.70 -21.10 -4.18
N LEU A 314 9.52 -21.51 -3.67
CA LEU A 314 8.69 -22.49 -4.35
C LEU A 314 8.06 -21.79 -5.56
N GLY A 315 8.13 -22.37 -6.77
CA GLY A 315 7.48 -21.78 -7.95
C GLY A 315 5.96 -21.59 -7.78
N ASN A 316 5.32 -22.42 -6.94
CA ASN A 316 3.85 -22.51 -6.86
C ASN A 316 3.26 -22.17 -5.48
N GLY A 317 4.06 -21.63 -4.53
CA GLY A 317 3.54 -21.24 -3.19
C GLY A 317 2.87 -19.86 -3.19
N PRO A 318 2.00 -19.53 -2.22
CA PRO A 318 1.39 -18.20 -2.14
C PRO A 318 2.46 -17.13 -1.88
N THR A 319 2.16 -15.90 -2.29
CA THR A 319 2.98 -14.73 -1.96
C THR A 319 2.65 -14.19 -0.58
N ASP A 320 3.54 -13.39 0.00
CA ASP A 320 3.26 -12.69 1.27
C ASP A 320 2.03 -11.78 1.14
N LEU A 321 1.88 -11.11 0.00
CA LEU A 321 0.69 -10.30 -0.32
C LEU A 321 -0.60 -11.12 -0.33
N ALA A 322 -0.59 -12.30 -0.96
CA ALA A 322 -1.77 -13.18 -1.01
C ALA A 322 -2.13 -13.71 0.39
N LEU A 323 -1.13 -14.06 1.20
CA LEU A 323 -1.36 -14.46 2.59
C LEU A 323 -1.94 -13.31 3.43
N LEU A 324 -1.40 -12.10 3.27
CA LEU A 324 -1.88 -10.91 3.95
C LEU A 324 -3.32 -10.61 3.56
N ALA A 325 -3.63 -10.57 2.27
CA ALA A 325 -4.99 -10.35 1.77
C ALA A 325 -5.98 -11.36 2.37
N SER A 326 -5.62 -12.65 2.35
CA SER A 326 -6.42 -13.71 2.96
C SER A 326 -6.62 -13.54 4.47
N ALA A 327 -5.58 -13.11 5.19
CA ALA A 327 -5.67 -12.83 6.63
C ALA A 327 -6.56 -11.63 6.94
N LEU A 328 -6.44 -10.54 6.18
CA LEU A 328 -7.25 -9.33 6.32
C LEU A 328 -8.73 -9.59 6.01
N GLN A 329 -9.03 -10.39 4.98
CA GLN A 329 -10.40 -10.79 4.66
C GLN A 329 -11.05 -11.58 5.81
N ARG A 330 -10.33 -12.56 6.38
CA ARG A 330 -10.81 -13.31 7.55
C ARG A 330 -11.01 -12.40 8.76
N ALA A 331 -10.08 -11.48 9.01
CA ALA A 331 -10.17 -10.52 10.10
C ALA A 331 -11.40 -9.62 9.95
N ALA A 332 -11.62 -9.04 8.75
CA ALA A 332 -12.77 -8.20 8.46
C ALA A 332 -14.10 -8.95 8.64
N GLN A 333 -14.20 -10.18 8.13
CA GLN A 333 -15.36 -11.05 8.32
C GLN A 333 -15.62 -11.34 9.80
N SER A 334 -14.58 -11.69 10.57
CA SER A 334 -14.70 -11.99 12.00
C SER A 334 -15.13 -10.78 12.83
N ALA A 335 -14.74 -9.58 12.40
CA ALA A 335 -15.10 -8.32 13.06
C ALA A 335 -16.44 -7.75 12.56
N GLY A 336 -17.11 -8.39 11.60
CA GLY A 336 -18.34 -7.88 10.99
C GLY A 336 -18.16 -6.55 10.24
N VAL A 337 -16.94 -6.27 9.76
CA VAL A 337 -16.58 -5.02 9.10
C VAL A 337 -16.77 -5.17 7.60
N GLN A 338 -17.52 -4.26 6.99
CA GLN A 338 -17.66 -4.17 5.54
C GLN A 338 -16.72 -3.10 4.98
N ALA A 339 -16.13 -3.38 3.82
CA ALA A 339 -15.32 -2.42 3.11
C ALA A 339 -16.14 -1.21 2.65
N ALA A 340 -15.48 -0.08 2.48
CA ALA A 340 -16.07 1.08 1.85
C ALA A 340 -16.64 0.73 0.46
N PRO A 341 -17.76 1.34 0.04
CA PRO A 341 -18.31 1.13 -1.30
C PRO A 341 -17.28 1.55 -2.36
N PRO A 342 -17.28 0.87 -3.53
CA PRO A 342 -16.42 1.23 -4.64
C PRO A 342 -16.74 2.66 -5.15
N LEU A 343 -15.73 3.35 -5.68
CA LEU A 343 -15.95 4.64 -6.35
C LEU A 343 -16.63 4.48 -7.70
N LEU A 344 -16.44 3.33 -8.36
CA LEU A 344 -17.04 2.94 -9.64
C LEU A 344 -18.17 1.93 -9.46
#